data_AF-A0A2E6LFW5-F1
#
_entry.id   AF-A0A2E6LFW5-F1
#
_cell.length_a   1.000
_cell.length_b   1.000
_cell.length_c   1.000
_cell.angle_alpha   90.00
_cell.angle_beta   90.00
_cell.angle_gamma   90.00
#
_symmetry.space_group_name_H-M   'P 1'
#
loop_
_entity.id
_entity.type
_entity.pdbx_description
1 polymer ?
#
loop_
_entity_poly.entity_id
_entity_poly.type
_entity_poly.pdbx_seq_one_letter_code
_entity_poly.pdbx_strand_id
1 'polypeptide(L)'
;MNKFKHKWGIKSNFQLAIIFIVFGVTGSASIFLGEPLLSFLNINEDLFMDIYLGKYIFIFIKIILIFPLYQVLLLIFGAIFFQFTFFWNIEKQLLKKIGFKKFF
;
A
#
# COMPACT_ATOMS: atom_id res chain seq x y z
N MET A 1 -23.25 13.12 -1.89
CA MET A 1 -22.89 11.91 -1.12
C MET A 1 -23.23 10.59 -1.82
N ASN A 2 -24.33 10.48 -2.57
CA ASN A 2 -24.81 9.20 -3.11
C ASN A 2 -23.99 8.62 -4.29
N LYS A 3 -23.43 9.45 -5.18
CA LYS A 3 -22.64 8.96 -6.33
C LYS A 3 -21.36 8.22 -5.94
N PHE A 4 -20.70 8.61 -4.85
CA PHE A 4 -19.43 8.01 -4.42
C PHE A 4 -19.65 6.65 -3.75
N LYS A 5 -20.64 6.57 -2.85
CA LYS A 5 -21.03 5.30 -2.21
C LYS A 5 -21.49 4.25 -3.22
N HIS A 6 -22.25 4.68 -4.24
CA HIS A 6 -22.73 3.79 -5.28
C HIS A 6 -21.64 3.33 -6.26
N LYS A 7 -20.64 4.19 -6.54
CA LYS A 7 -19.50 3.85 -7.42
C LYS A 7 -18.52 2.87 -6.77
N TRP A 8 -18.37 2.92 -5.45
CA TRP A 8 -17.43 2.09 -4.69
C TRP A 8 -18.10 0.97 -3.88
N GLY A 9 -19.43 0.84 -3.93
CA GLY A 9 -20.18 -0.20 -3.22
C GLY A 9 -20.18 -0.06 -1.69
N ILE A 10 -19.98 1.16 -1.18
CA ILE A 10 -19.89 1.42 0.26
C ILE A 10 -21.29 1.44 0.86
N LYS A 11 -21.60 0.44 1.68
CA LYS A 11 -22.95 0.17 2.21
C LYS A 11 -23.29 1.05 3.41
N SER A 12 -22.32 1.51 4.20
CA SER A 12 -22.57 2.23 5.45
C SER A 12 -21.49 3.25 5.80
N ASN A 13 -21.84 4.29 6.59
CA ASN A 13 -20.86 5.20 7.20
C ASN A 13 -19.90 4.46 8.14
N PHE A 14 -20.35 3.36 8.75
CA PHE A 14 -19.52 2.50 9.59
C PHE A 14 -18.39 1.84 8.78
N GLN A 15 -18.66 1.45 7.53
CA GLN A 15 -17.65 0.91 6.63
C GLN A 15 -16.56 1.95 6.32
N LEU A 16 -16.93 3.22 6.15
CA LEU A 16 -15.95 4.31 5.97
C LEU A 16 -15.03 4.45 7.18
N ALA A 17 -15.58 4.42 8.40
CA ALA A 17 -14.77 4.50 9.62
C ALA A 17 -13.76 3.35 9.70
N ILE A 18 -14.19 2.12 9.41
CA ILE A 18 -13.29 0.95 9.33
C ILE A 18 -12.21 1.16 8.29
N ILE A 19 -12.57 1.64 7.10
CA ILE A 19 -11.60 1.89 6.02
C ILE A 19 -10.51 2.87 6.47
N PHE A 20 -10.88 3.96 7.15
CA PHE A 20 -9.92 4.92 7.68
C PHE A 20 -9.00 4.31 8.75
N ILE A 21 -9.56 3.49 9.66
CA ILE A 21 -8.76 2.79 10.67
C ILE A 21 -7.77 1.84 9.99
N VAL A 22 -8.24 1.02 9.04
CA VAL A 22 -7.38 0.10 8.28
C VAL A 22 -6.27 0.87 7.59
N PHE A 23 -6.57 1.97 6.89
CA PHE A 23 -5.56 2.78 6.23
C PHE A 23 -4.52 3.39 7.19
N GLY A 24 -4.96 3.85 8.36
CA GLY A 24 -4.05 4.40 9.38
C GLY A 24 -3.11 3.32 9.95
N VAL A 25 -3.66 2.14 10.22
CA VAL A 25 -2.88 1.01 10.74
C VAL A 25 -1.95 0.45 9.67
N THR A 26 -2.43 0.21 8.44
CA THR A 26 -1.60 -0.32 7.35
C THR A 26 -0.51 0.65 6.93
N GLY A 27 -0.79 1.96 6.92
CA GLY A 27 0.21 2.99 6.62
C GLY A 27 1.33 2.98 7.65
N SER A 28 0.99 3.00 8.94
CA SER A 28 1.98 2.94 10.02
C SER A 28 2.77 1.63 9.99
N ALA A 29 2.09 0.50 9.81
CA ALA A 29 2.70 -0.82 9.73
C ALA A 29 3.64 -0.96 8.52
N SER A 30 3.32 -0.37 7.36
CA SER A 30 4.17 -0.45 6.18
C SER A 30 5.51 0.28 6.32
N ILE A 31 5.54 1.37 7.08
CA ILE A 31 6.78 2.09 7.37
C ILE A 31 7.62 1.26 8.35
N PHE A 32 6.98 0.78 9.42
CA PHE A 32 7.64 -0.06 10.43
C PHE A 32 8.21 -1.36 9.83
N LEU A 33 7.51 -2.00 8.90
CA LEU A 33 7.97 -3.21 8.20
C LEU A 33 8.87 -2.89 7.00
N GLY A 34 8.89 -1.66 6.51
CA GLY A 34 9.73 -1.24 5.40
C GLY A 34 11.21 -1.22 5.74
N GLU A 35 11.57 -0.82 6.97
CA GLU A 35 12.96 -0.82 7.45
C GLU A 35 13.56 -2.23 7.56
N PRO A 36 12.93 -3.22 8.21
CA PRO A 36 13.46 -4.58 8.22
C PRO A 36 13.52 -5.18 6.82
N LEU A 37 12.58 -4.85 5.92
CA LEU A 37 12.63 -5.28 4.52
C LEU A 37 13.86 -4.73 3.78
N LEU A 38 14.18 -3.45 3.95
CA LEU A 38 15.39 -2.84 3.38
C LEU A 38 16.66 -3.47 3.93
N SER A 39 16.72 -3.70 5.24
CA SER A 39 17.86 -4.34 5.90
C SER A 39 18.04 -5.78 5.44
N PHE A 40 16.95 -6.52 5.22
CA PHE A 40 16.96 -7.89 4.71
C PHE A 40 17.50 -7.98 3.28
N LEU A 41 17.25 -6.95 2.46
CA LEU A 41 17.81 -6.84 1.12
C LEU A 41 19.21 -6.21 1.11
N ASN A 42 19.81 -5.93 2.27
CA ASN A 42 21.07 -5.20 2.44
C ASN A 42 21.13 -3.87 1.66
N ILE A 43 19.99 -3.20 1.48
CA ILE A 43 19.93 -1.90 0.79
C ILE A 43 20.21 -0.81 1.82
N ASN A 44 21.48 -0.43 1.95
CA ASN A 44 21.92 0.64 2.84
C ASN A 44 22.02 1.98 2.11
N GLU A 45 21.74 3.07 2.82
CA GLU A 45 21.89 4.44 2.29
C GLU A 45 23.35 4.72 1.85
N ASP A 46 24.32 4.06 2.51
CA ASP A 46 25.75 4.13 2.21
C ASP A 46 26.09 3.71 0.77
N LEU A 47 25.35 2.74 0.19
CA LEU A 47 25.57 2.30 -1.20
C LEU A 47 25.33 3.42 -2.22
N PHE A 48 24.62 4.46 -1.82
CA PHE A 48 24.24 5.57 -2.69
C PHE A 48 24.92 6.88 -2.27
N MET A 49 25.69 6.94 -1.18
CA MET A 49 26.31 8.18 -0.69
C MET A 49 27.29 8.82 -1.68
N ASP A 50 27.98 8.02 -2.49
CA ASP A 50 28.95 8.51 -3.49
C ASP A 50 28.30 9.17 -4.71
N ILE A 51 26.96 9.14 -4.82
CA ILE A 51 26.20 9.68 -5.95
C ILE A 51 25.58 11.02 -5.55
N TYR A 52 25.77 12.07 -6.37
CA TYR A 52 25.23 13.42 -6.14
C TYR A 52 23.70 13.47 -5.88
N LEU A 53 22.96 12.49 -6.40
CA LEU A 53 21.50 12.30 -6.23
C LEU A 53 21.14 11.02 -5.46
N GLY A 54 22.12 10.37 -4.82
CA GLY A 54 21.96 9.05 -4.21
C GLY A 54 20.88 8.96 -3.14
N LYS A 55 20.74 10.00 -2.31
CA LYS A 55 19.66 10.09 -1.31
C LYS A 55 18.26 10.04 -1.94
N TYR A 56 18.06 10.72 -3.08
CA TYR A 56 16.76 10.70 -3.77
C TYR A 56 16.49 9.34 -4.41
N ILE A 57 17.53 8.69 -4.96
CA ILE A 57 17.44 7.34 -5.52
C ILE A 57 17.08 6.33 -4.41
N PHE A 58 17.74 6.42 -3.25
CA PHE A 58 17.45 5.59 -2.09
C PHE A 58 16.00 5.75 -1.62
N ILE A 59 15.51 6.99 -1.51
CA ILE A 59 14.10 7.26 -1.15
C ILE A 59 13.15 6.69 -2.21
N PHE A 60 13.47 6.81 -3.49
CA PHE A 60 12.64 6.27 -4.57
C PHE A 60 12.56 4.74 -4.51
N ILE A 61 13.70 4.06 -4.32
CA ILE A 61 13.76 2.61 -4.12
C ILE A 61 12.96 2.21 -2.86
N LYS A 62 13.15 2.92 -1.75
CA LYS A 62 12.40 2.70 -0.49
C LYS A 62 10.89 2.77 -0.72
N ILE A 63 10.41 3.78 -1.44
CA ILE A 63 8.97 3.91 -1.78
C ILE A 63 8.50 2.76 -2.65
N ILE A 64 9.27 2.39 -3.69
CA ILE A 64 8.94 1.27 -4.57
C ILE A 64 8.88 -0.05 -3.80
N LEU A 65 9.75 -0.25 -2.82
CA LEU A 65 9.84 -1.47 -2.03
C LEU A 65 8.71 -1.57 -0.98
N ILE A 66 8.40 -0.45 -0.32
CA ILE A 66 7.31 -0.35 0.66
C ILE A 66 5.95 -0.50 -0.02
N PHE A 67 5.81 -0.08 -1.28
CA PHE A 67 4.54 -0.10 -1.99
C PHE A 67 3.92 -1.50 -2.11
N PRO A 68 4.59 -2.56 -2.60
CA PRO A 68 4.09 -3.93 -2.61
C PRO A 68 3.76 -4.44 -1.20
N LEU A 69 4.60 -4.12 -0.22
CA LEU A 69 4.37 -4.50 1.17
C LEU A 69 3.07 -3.89 1.70
N TYR A 70 2.81 -2.62 1.38
CA TYR A 70 1.58 -1.93 1.73
C TYR A 70 0.34 -2.54 1.06
N GLN A 71 0.44 -2.98 -0.21
CA GLN A 71 -0.66 -3.68 -0.88
C GLN A 71 -1.04 -4.98 -0.14
N VAL A 72 -0.05 -5.80 0.21
CA VAL A 72 -0.28 -7.05 0.97
C VAL A 72 -0.88 -6.76 2.34
N LEU A 73 -0.37 -5.77 3.07
CA LEU A 73 -0.93 -5.38 4.37
C LEU A 73 -2.38 -4.92 4.26
N LEU A 74 -2.72 -4.12 3.23
CA LEU A 74 -4.09 -3.68 3.01
C LEU A 74 -5.07 -4.84 2.86
N LEU A 75 -4.68 -5.92 2.17
CA LEU A 75 -5.51 -7.11 2.05
C LEU A 75 -5.63 -7.88 3.36
N ILE A 76 -4.53 -8.01 4.12
CA ILE A 76 -4.52 -8.71 5.41
C ILE A 76 -5.42 -7.97 6.40
N PHE A 77 -5.20 -6.68 6.62
CA PHE A 77 -6.04 -5.88 7.51
C PHE A 77 -7.47 -5.76 6.97
N GLY A 78 -7.64 -5.62 5.65
CA GLY A 78 -8.95 -5.70 5.01
C GLY A 78 -9.69 -6.99 5.33
N ALA A 79 -9.02 -8.14 5.35
CA ALA A 79 -9.59 -9.42 5.74
C ALA A 79 -9.95 -9.48 7.23
N ILE A 80 -9.09 -8.98 8.12
CA ILE A 80 -9.34 -8.92 9.56
C ILE A 80 -10.63 -8.15 9.89
N PHE A 81 -10.89 -7.06 9.18
CA PHE A 81 -12.09 -6.24 9.38
C PHE A 81 -13.27 -6.62 8.47
N PHE A 82 -13.24 -7.80 7.83
CA PHE A 82 -14.27 -8.28 6.89
C PHE A 82 -14.54 -7.34 5.69
N GLN A 83 -13.55 -6.52 5.32
CA GLN A 83 -13.57 -5.61 4.17
C GLN A 83 -12.66 -6.06 3.02
N PHE A 84 -12.23 -7.32 2.99
CA PHE A 84 -11.31 -7.85 1.97
C PHE A 84 -11.76 -7.55 0.54
N THR A 85 -13.01 -7.85 0.19
CA THR A 85 -13.55 -7.63 -1.16
C THR A 85 -13.48 -6.16 -1.60
N PHE A 86 -13.63 -5.22 -0.66
CA PHE A 86 -13.53 -3.80 -0.93
C PHE A 86 -12.08 -3.41 -1.27
N PHE A 87 -11.12 -3.78 -0.42
CA PHE A 87 -9.70 -3.48 -0.65
C PHE A 87 -9.13 -4.21 -1.86
N TRP A 88 -9.51 -5.47 -2.08
CA TRP A 88 -9.12 -6.24 -3.25
C TRP A 88 -9.62 -5.62 -4.56
N ASN A 89 -10.83 -5.05 -4.57
CA ASN A 89 -11.32 -4.30 -5.72
C ASN A 89 -10.56 -2.99 -5.96
N ILE A 90 -10.12 -2.29 -4.91
CA ILE A 90 -9.26 -1.11 -5.02
C ILE A 90 -7.90 -1.50 -5.61
N GLU A 91 -7.27 -2.52 -5.04
CA GLU A 91 -5.95 -2.99 -5.44
C GLU A 91 -5.96 -3.52 -6.87
N LYS A 92 -6.96 -4.31 -7.28
CA LYS A 92 -7.13 -4.70 -8.69
C LYS A 92 -7.23 -3.51 -9.62
N GLN A 93 -7.96 -2.45 -9.25
CA GLN A 93 -8.04 -1.25 -10.07
C GLN A 93 -6.68 -0.53 -10.16
N LEU A 94 -5.89 -0.54 -9.09
CA LEU A 94 -4.54 0.01 -9.08
C LEU A 94 -3.58 -0.82 -9.95
N LEU A 95 -3.57 -2.14 -9.79
CA LEU A 95 -2.76 -3.07 -10.58
C LEU A 95 -3.11 -3.03 -12.07
N LYS A 96 -4.40 -2.90 -12.41
CA LYS A 96 -4.86 -2.70 -13.80
C LYS A 96 -4.31 -1.41 -14.43
N LYS A 97 -4.12 -0.35 -13.63
CA LYS A 97 -3.54 0.92 -14.10
C LYS A 97 -2.01 0.88 -14.24
N ILE A 98 -1.34 0.11 -13.39
CA ILE A 98 0.13 -0.07 -13.41
C ILE A 98 0.56 -0.98 -14.59
N GLY A 99 -0.37 -1.68 -15.24
CA GLY A 99 -0.10 -2.47 -16.45
C GLY A 99 -0.27 -3.98 -16.26
N PHE A 100 -0.63 -4.45 -15.07
CA PHE A 100 -0.93 -5.87 -14.79
C PHE A 100 -2.32 -6.30 -15.28
N LYS A 101 -2.84 -5.65 -16.33
CA LYS A 101 -4.17 -5.91 -16.91
C LYS A 101 -4.31 -7.33 -17.48
N LYS A 102 -3.19 -8.05 -17.68
CA LYS A 102 -3.16 -9.41 -18.23
C LYS A 102 -3.29 -10.52 -17.17
N PHE A 103 -3.18 -10.20 -15.87
CA PHE A 103 -3.24 -11.16 -14.77
C PHE A 103 -4.57 -11.15 -13.99
N PHE A 104 -5.54 -10.30 -14.38
CA PHE A 104 -6.84 -10.10 -13.71
C PHE A 104 -7.97 -9.77 -14.68
#